data_AF-A0A973D717-F1
#
_entry.id   AF-A0A973D717-F1
#
_cell.length_a   1.000
_cell.length_b   1.000
_cell.length_c   1.000
_cell.angle_alpha   90.00
_cell.angle_beta   90.00
_cell.angle_gamma   90.00
#
_symmetry.space_group_name_H-M   'P 1'
#
loop_
_entity.id
_entity.type
_entity.pdbx_description
1 polymer ?
#
loop_
_entity_poly.entity_id
_entity_poly.type
_entity_poly.pdbx_seq_one_letter_code
_entity_poly.pdbx_strand_id
1 'polypeptide(L)'
;MQRFLILLLLLLVPAFGWADILHLKDGRQLQGKILSETATEVKIEVQFGRSRAAMTIARKDIEKIERGALPDEEFRKRLEGLDPADLAGHQALIEWCKQKKLLDQAKLVQSRLPVIEIAARKKLNPEAWCRPCDALGKTVCSGCEGQGALSKPCQRCGGSGGLSCRTCALKEDGLLDCRRCGGAGTYERFDPTKGRKVKTRCGDCSGKGKIECPTCKGKRKAPCKDCKGKGGVPVPCEECAGKKKMTCKNCVGSGISTGGAGQKPKIPPKEEKPKPRKKPVIDGDPFG
;
A
#
# COMPACT_ATOMS: atom_id res chain seq x y z
N MET A 1 48.19 47.99 -28.83
CA MET A 1 48.67 46.61 -28.68
C MET A 1 47.83 45.92 -27.61
N GLN A 2 46.64 45.43 -27.96
CA GLN A 2 45.54 45.23 -27.01
C GLN A 2 44.91 43.84 -27.15
N ARG A 3 45.19 43.00 -26.13
CA ARG A 3 44.33 42.00 -25.48
C ARG A 3 43.68 40.92 -26.38
N PHE A 4 44.33 39.76 -26.43
CA PHE A 4 43.72 38.47 -26.76
C PHE A 4 42.78 38.03 -25.62
N LEU A 5 41.53 37.79 -25.97
CA LEU A 5 40.47 37.24 -25.12
C LEU A 5 40.51 35.71 -25.25
N ILE A 6 41.06 35.00 -24.25
CA ILE A 6 40.95 33.54 -24.15
C ILE A 6 39.71 33.22 -23.33
N LEU A 7 38.69 32.69 -24.02
CA LEU A 7 37.45 32.15 -23.46
C LEU A 7 37.75 30.81 -22.79
N LEU A 8 37.84 30.81 -21.45
CA LEU A 8 37.88 29.60 -20.64
C LEU A 8 36.44 29.07 -20.48
N LEU A 9 36.01 28.21 -21.40
CA LEU A 9 34.73 27.50 -21.33
C LEU A 9 34.83 26.41 -20.24
N LEU A 10 34.43 26.78 -19.02
CA LEU A 10 34.37 25.89 -17.86
C LEU A 10 33.30 24.81 -18.12
N LEU A 11 33.75 23.59 -18.42
CA LEU A 11 32.94 22.40 -18.62
C LEU A 11 32.25 22.03 -17.30
N LEU A 12 31.02 22.48 -17.13
CA LEU A 12 30.14 22.10 -16.04
C LEU A 12 29.68 20.66 -16.30
N VAL A 13 30.33 19.68 -15.68
CA VAL A 13 29.84 18.28 -15.65
C VAL A 13 28.77 18.20 -14.55
N PRO A 14 27.48 18.01 -14.87
CA PRO A 14 26.47 17.81 -13.85
C PRO A 14 26.60 16.38 -13.29
N ALA A 15 27.29 16.25 -12.16
CA ALA A 15 27.30 15.01 -11.38
C ALA A 15 25.98 14.90 -10.57
N PHE A 16 24.92 14.40 -11.20
CA PHE A 16 23.71 13.96 -10.50
C PHE A 16 23.13 12.67 -11.09
N GLY A 17 23.16 11.61 -10.28
CA GLY A 17 22.15 10.54 -10.33
C GLY A 17 22.64 9.11 -10.57
N TRP A 18 22.92 8.36 -9.51
CA TRP A 18 22.23 7.12 -9.09
C TRP A 18 21.63 6.21 -10.18
N ALA A 19 22.33 5.99 -11.28
CA ALA A 19 21.88 5.16 -12.39
C ALA A 19 23.08 4.59 -13.14
N ASP A 20 22.91 3.41 -13.71
CA ASP A 20 23.86 2.82 -14.64
C ASP A 20 23.96 3.70 -15.89
N ILE A 21 25.19 4.03 -16.29
CA ILE A 21 25.51 4.78 -17.49
C ILE A 21 26.07 3.80 -18.52
N LEU A 22 25.35 3.63 -19.63
CA LEU A 22 25.82 2.90 -20.80
C LEU A 22 26.43 3.88 -21.79
N HIS A 23 27.73 3.74 -22.07
CA HIS A 23 28.39 4.39 -23.19
C HIS A 23 28.24 3.51 -24.43
N LEU A 24 27.53 4.01 -25.44
CA LEU A 24 27.37 3.35 -26.73
C LEU A 24 28.49 3.76 -27.67
N LYS A 25 28.87 2.87 -28.59
CA LYS A 25 29.90 3.15 -29.62
C LYS A 25 29.55 4.34 -30.53
N ASP A 26 28.27 4.68 -30.61
CA ASP A 26 27.76 5.85 -31.34
C ASP A 26 27.99 7.18 -30.58
N GLY A 27 28.69 7.15 -29.43
CA GLY A 27 28.94 8.31 -28.58
C GLY A 27 27.76 8.73 -27.68
N ARG A 28 26.64 8.01 -27.73
CA ARG A 28 25.46 8.25 -26.87
C ARG A 28 25.68 7.66 -25.47
N GLN A 29 25.20 8.37 -24.45
CA GLN A 29 25.18 7.89 -23.06
C GLN A 29 23.73 7.67 -22.61
N LEU A 30 23.43 6.49 -22.08
CA LEU A 30 22.11 6.19 -21.52
C LEU A 30 22.22 6.03 -20.00
N GLN A 31 21.48 6.87 -19.26
CA GLN A 31 21.43 6.85 -17.81
C GLN A 31 20.14 6.16 -17.35
N GLY A 32 20.23 4.99 -16.74
CA GLY A 32 19.07 4.20 -16.31
C GLY A 32 19.43 3.03 -15.40
N LYS A 33 18.47 2.20 -15.01
CA LYS A 33 18.71 1.00 -14.19
C LYS A 33 18.78 -0.24 -15.07
N ILE A 34 19.87 -0.99 -15.05
CA ILE A 34 19.98 -2.25 -15.78
C ILE A 34 19.07 -3.28 -15.12
N LEU A 35 18.13 -3.83 -15.90
CA LEU A 35 17.17 -4.84 -15.47
C LEU A 35 17.70 -6.28 -15.70
N SER A 36 18.44 -6.50 -16.78
CA SER A 36 19.06 -7.80 -17.09
C SER A 36 20.20 -7.67 -18.09
N GLU A 37 21.23 -8.50 -17.95
CA GLU A 37 22.39 -8.56 -18.85
C GLU A 37 22.63 -10.01 -19.27
N THR A 38 22.62 -10.27 -20.57
CA THR A 38 22.99 -11.54 -21.19
C THR A 38 24.20 -11.33 -22.11
N ALA A 39 24.80 -12.42 -22.59
CA ALA A 39 25.97 -12.34 -23.49
C ALA A 39 25.68 -11.57 -24.79
N THR A 40 24.40 -11.47 -25.19
CA THR A 40 23.96 -10.85 -26.44
C THR A 40 23.27 -9.50 -26.22
N GLU A 41 22.62 -9.27 -25.09
CA GLU A 41 21.70 -8.15 -24.88
C GLU A 41 21.75 -7.59 -23.45
N VAL A 42 21.49 -6.29 -23.31
CA VAL A 42 21.37 -5.58 -22.03
C VAL A 42 20.04 -4.83 -22.01
N LYS A 43 19.20 -5.12 -21.01
CA LYS A 43 17.95 -4.39 -20.78
C LYS A 43 18.17 -3.30 -19.73
N ILE A 44 17.79 -2.06 -20.06
CA ILE A 44 17.92 -0.89 -19.19
C ILE A 44 16.59 -0.14 -19.08
N GLU A 45 16.23 0.28 -17.87
CA GLU A 45 15.09 1.17 -17.59
C GLU A 45 15.57 2.61 -17.48
N VAL A 46 15.21 3.45 -18.45
CA VAL A 46 15.58 4.86 -18.51
C VAL A 46 14.40 5.72 -18.02
N GLN A 47 14.69 6.71 -17.16
CA GLN A 47 13.68 7.64 -16.68
C GLN A 47 13.70 8.93 -17.52
N PHE A 48 12.61 9.21 -18.22
CA PHE A 48 12.40 10.44 -18.98
C PHE A 48 11.39 11.32 -18.24
N GLY A 49 11.89 12.31 -17.49
CA GLY A 49 11.04 13.19 -16.68
C GLY A 49 10.29 12.42 -15.59
N ARG A 50 8.96 12.32 -15.71
CA ARG A 50 8.08 11.56 -14.79
C ARG A 50 7.77 10.14 -15.25
N SER A 51 8.18 9.76 -16.46
CA SER A 51 7.89 8.45 -17.06
C SER A 51 9.12 7.55 -17.06
N ARG A 52 8.91 6.24 -16.92
CA ARG A 52 9.97 5.21 -17.01
C ARG A 52 9.75 4.35 -18.25
N ALA A 53 10.81 4.06 -18.99
CA ALA A 53 10.77 3.24 -20.20
C ALA A 53 11.88 2.17 -20.16
N ALA A 54 11.52 0.91 -20.42
CA ALA A 54 12.47 -0.18 -20.54
C ALA A 54 12.92 -0.34 -22.01
N MET A 55 14.22 -0.46 -22.23
CA MET A 55 14.86 -0.59 -23.54
C MET A 55 15.83 -1.77 -23.54
N THR A 56 15.94 -2.46 -24.68
CA THR A 56 16.92 -3.55 -24.88
C THR A 56 17.99 -3.07 -25.87
N ILE A 57 19.26 -3.21 -25.50
CA ILE A 57 20.43 -2.81 -26.29
C ILE A 57 21.30 -4.04 -26.55
N ALA A 58 21.80 -4.22 -27.76
CA ALA A 58 22.70 -5.33 -28.06
C ALA A 58 24.09 -5.07 -27.45
N ARG A 59 24.71 -6.11 -26.88
CA ARG A 59 26.00 -5.98 -26.19
C ARG A 59 27.12 -5.46 -27.09
N LYS A 60 27.07 -5.79 -28.37
CA LYS A 60 28.04 -5.36 -29.41
C LYS A 60 28.09 -3.85 -29.62
N ASP A 61 27.01 -3.13 -29.29
CA ASP A 61 26.86 -1.69 -29.54
C ASP A 61 27.26 -0.86 -28.30
N ILE A 62 27.64 -1.55 -27.21
CA ILE A 62 28.04 -0.95 -25.94
C ILE A 62 29.57 -0.91 -25.90
N GLU A 63 30.12 0.28 -25.72
CA GLU A 63 31.55 0.53 -25.59
C GLU A 63 32.02 0.35 -24.15
N LYS A 64 31.27 0.92 -23.19
CA LYS A 64 31.60 0.87 -21.77
C LYS A 64 30.33 0.90 -20.94
N ILE A 65 30.29 0.12 -19.86
CA ILE A 65 29.19 0.16 -18.89
C ILE A 65 29.75 0.68 -17.57
N GLU A 66 29.28 1.86 -17.17
CA GLU A 66 29.52 2.39 -15.84
C GLU A 66 28.30 2.04 -14.99
N ARG A 67 28.38 0.93 -14.25
CA ARG A 67 27.27 0.49 -13.42
C ARG A 67 27.10 1.45 -12.24
N GLY A 68 25.96 2.12 -12.19
CA GLY A 68 25.42 2.83 -11.04
C GLY A 68 24.80 1.81 -10.09
N ALA A 69 25.64 0.89 -9.60
CA ALA A 69 25.30 0.08 -8.46
C ALA A 69 25.18 0.99 -7.23
N LEU A 70 24.49 0.52 -6.19
CA LEU A 70 24.73 1.03 -4.84
C LEU A 70 26.26 1.21 -4.69
N PRO A 71 26.79 2.37 -4.27
CA PRO A 71 28.08 2.85 -4.75
C PRO A 71 29.30 2.03 -4.31
N ASP A 72 29.12 0.91 -3.64
CA ASP A 72 30.21 0.12 -3.10
C ASP A 72 29.87 -1.38 -3.09
N GLU A 73 30.58 -2.19 -3.88
CA GLU A 73 30.60 -3.65 -3.69
C GLU A 73 31.02 -4.00 -2.25
N GLU A 74 31.85 -3.16 -1.64
CA GLU A 74 32.26 -3.26 -0.25
C GLU A 74 31.06 -3.15 0.72
N PHE A 75 30.08 -2.27 0.42
CA PHE A 75 28.86 -2.15 1.23
C PHE A 75 28.05 -3.43 1.20
N ARG A 76 27.89 -4.04 0.02
CA ARG A 76 27.15 -5.31 -0.12
C ARG A 76 27.83 -6.43 0.63
N LYS A 77 29.15 -6.59 0.44
CA LYS A 77 29.95 -7.59 1.16
C LYS A 77 29.85 -7.42 2.67
N ARG A 78 29.96 -6.18 3.16
CA ARG A 78 29.80 -5.86 4.58
C ARG A 78 28.39 -6.16 5.08
N LEU A 79 27.34 -5.82 4.32
CA LEU A 79 25.96 -6.08 4.71
C LEU A 79 25.62 -7.57 4.73
N GLU A 80 26.09 -8.34 3.74
CA GLU A 80 25.89 -9.80 3.66
C GLU A 80 26.68 -10.56 4.72
N GLY A 81 27.84 -10.05 5.11
CA GLY A 81 28.67 -10.62 6.18
C GLY A 81 28.18 -10.32 7.60
N LEU A 82 27.20 -9.41 7.77
CA LEU A 82 26.67 -9.06 9.08
C LEU A 82 25.56 -10.01 9.52
N ASP A 83 25.59 -10.40 10.79
CA ASP A 83 24.49 -11.14 11.41
C ASP A 83 23.23 -10.24 11.48
N PRO A 84 22.06 -10.70 11.03
CA PRO A 84 20.80 -9.94 11.10
C PRO A 84 20.40 -9.44 12.51
N ALA A 85 20.94 -10.04 13.57
CA ALA A 85 20.73 -9.66 14.96
C ALA A 85 21.92 -8.89 15.58
N ASP A 86 22.96 -8.54 14.80
CA ASP A 86 24.08 -7.73 15.27
C ASP A 86 23.78 -6.23 15.10
N LEU A 87 23.22 -5.62 16.15
CA LEU A 87 22.92 -4.19 16.16
C LEU A 87 24.19 -3.33 16.04
N ALA A 88 25.28 -3.72 16.70
CA ALA A 88 26.52 -2.95 16.72
C ALA A 88 27.20 -2.93 15.34
N GLY A 89 27.24 -4.09 14.67
CA GLY A 89 27.76 -4.19 13.30
C GLY A 89 26.96 -3.37 12.28
N HIS A 90 25.63 -3.35 12.40
CA HIS A 90 24.78 -2.51 11.56
C HIS A 90 24.97 -1.00 11.84
N GLN A 91 25.19 -0.60 13.09
CA GLN A 91 25.54 0.78 13.44
C GLN A 91 26.91 1.19 12.89
N ALA A 92 27.91 0.32 13.00
CA ALA A 92 29.23 0.55 12.43
C ALA A 92 29.18 0.68 10.90
N LEU A 93 28.34 -0.14 10.23
CA LEU A 93 28.11 -0.03 8.79
C LEU A 93 27.49 1.32 8.41
N ILE A 94 26.51 1.80 9.17
CA ILE A 94 25.92 3.13 8.96
C ILE A 94 26.98 4.23 9.08
N GLU A 95 27.85 4.14 10.09
CA GLU A 95 28.88 5.15 10.30
C GLU A 95 29.93 5.14 9.18
N TRP A 96 30.34 3.94 8.74
CA TRP A 96 31.19 3.78 7.56
C TRP A 96 30.52 4.36 6.30
N CYS A 97 29.23 4.11 6.10
CA CYS A 97 28.48 4.71 4.99
C CYS A 97 28.51 6.24 5.04
N LYS A 98 28.36 6.86 6.21
CA LYS A 98 28.44 8.32 6.35
C LYS A 98 29.84 8.85 6.02
N GLN A 99 30.89 8.19 6.50
CA GLN A 99 32.28 8.57 6.19
C GLN A 99 32.58 8.50 4.69
N LYS A 100 32.05 7.49 4.00
CA LYS A 100 32.16 7.31 2.54
C LYS A 100 31.15 8.14 1.74
N LYS A 101 30.35 9.00 2.38
CA LYS A 101 29.29 9.82 1.75
C LYS A 101 28.18 8.99 1.05
N LEU A 102 27.96 7.76 1.50
CA LEU A 102 26.93 6.81 1.04
C LEU A 102 25.61 7.02 1.80
N LEU A 103 24.97 8.17 1.60
CA LEU A 103 23.86 8.61 2.46
C LEU A 103 22.58 7.77 2.33
N ASP A 104 22.19 7.33 1.13
CA ASP A 104 20.97 6.51 1.04
C ASP A 104 21.19 5.07 1.51
N GLN A 105 22.43 4.56 1.45
CA GLN A 105 22.81 3.28 2.05
C GLN A 105 22.69 3.36 3.57
N ALA A 106 23.23 4.44 4.16
CA ALA A 106 23.08 4.71 5.58
C ALA A 106 21.60 4.80 5.98
N LYS A 107 20.78 5.50 5.19
CA LYS A 107 19.34 5.64 5.43
C LYS A 107 18.60 4.30 5.32
N LEU A 108 18.96 3.47 4.35
CA LEU A 108 18.41 2.13 4.17
C LEU A 108 18.67 1.26 5.41
N VAL A 109 19.93 1.19 5.87
CA VAL A 109 20.28 0.42 7.06
C VAL A 109 19.63 1.01 8.32
N GLN A 110 19.58 2.34 8.45
CA GLN A 110 18.87 3.02 9.54
C GLN A 110 17.39 2.64 9.61
N SER A 111 16.70 2.54 8.48
CA SER A 111 15.28 2.16 8.45
C SER A 111 15.03 0.73 8.97
N ARG A 112 16.05 -0.14 8.92
CA ARG A 112 16.00 -1.53 9.38
C ARG A 112 16.42 -1.70 10.85
N LEU A 113 17.11 -0.72 11.44
CA LEU A 113 17.58 -0.77 12.83
C LEU A 113 16.51 -1.21 13.83
N PRO A 114 15.25 -0.74 13.78
CA PRO A 114 14.24 -1.17 14.74
C PRO A 114 13.95 -2.68 14.70
N VAL A 115 14.03 -3.29 13.52
CA VAL A 115 13.83 -4.74 13.35
C VAL A 115 15.05 -5.51 13.84
N ILE A 116 16.24 -5.02 13.52
CA ILE A 116 17.52 -5.57 13.97
C ILE A 116 17.62 -5.50 15.50
N GLU A 117 17.19 -4.40 16.12
CA GLU A 117 17.17 -4.22 17.57
C GLU A 117 16.27 -5.25 18.25
N ILE A 118 15.10 -5.54 17.66
CA ILE A 118 14.22 -6.61 18.15
C ILE A 118 14.89 -7.97 18.03
N ALA A 119 15.54 -8.26 16.89
CA ALA A 119 16.27 -9.51 16.69
C ALA A 119 17.44 -9.65 17.68
N ALA A 120 18.20 -8.58 17.91
CA ALA A 120 19.27 -8.51 18.90
C ALA A 120 18.75 -8.77 20.31
N ARG A 121 17.64 -8.14 20.70
CA ARG A 121 16.98 -8.38 22.00
C ARG A 121 16.57 -9.84 22.17
N LYS A 122 16.00 -10.46 21.13
CA LYS A 122 15.62 -11.89 21.14
C LYS A 122 16.84 -12.80 21.25
N LYS A 123 17.94 -12.48 20.57
CA LYS A 123 19.20 -13.24 20.63
C LYS A 123 19.88 -13.15 22.00
N LEU A 124 19.87 -11.97 22.62
CA LEU A 124 20.43 -11.74 23.96
C LEU A 124 19.57 -12.36 25.07
N ASN A 125 18.26 -12.44 24.89
CA ASN A 125 17.31 -12.88 25.92
C ASN A 125 16.37 -13.99 25.40
N PRO A 126 16.89 -15.18 24.99
CA PRO A 126 16.09 -16.20 24.31
C PRO A 126 14.88 -16.72 25.12
N GLU A 127 14.98 -16.73 26.45
CA GLU A 127 13.94 -17.25 27.36
C GLU A 127 13.12 -16.15 28.07
N ALA A 128 13.50 -14.89 27.92
CA ALA A 128 12.91 -13.78 28.67
C ALA A 128 12.30 -12.68 27.79
N TRP A 129 12.37 -12.78 26.46
CA TRP A 129 11.73 -11.81 25.58
C TRP A 129 10.20 -11.90 25.65
N CYS A 130 9.54 -10.76 25.56
CA CYS A 130 8.09 -10.66 25.75
C CYS A 130 7.35 -11.14 24.49
N ARG A 131 6.87 -12.38 24.51
CA ARG A 131 6.07 -12.98 23.42
C ARG A 131 4.82 -12.18 23.06
N PRO A 132 4.02 -11.68 24.02
CA PRO A 132 2.78 -10.94 23.70
C PRO A 132 2.96 -9.66 22.88
N CYS A 133 4.15 -9.05 22.89
CA CYS A 133 4.45 -7.88 22.06
C CYS A 133 5.58 -8.15 21.06
N ASP A 134 6.00 -9.40 20.89
CA ASP A 134 7.12 -9.80 20.06
C ASP A 134 8.41 -8.99 20.28
N ALA A 135 8.70 -8.69 21.57
CA ALA A 135 9.77 -7.81 22.03
C ALA A 135 9.71 -6.35 21.53
N LEU A 136 8.60 -5.89 20.94
CA LEU A 136 8.40 -4.49 20.53
C LEU A 136 8.20 -3.53 21.71
N GLY A 137 7.78 -4.04 22.87
CA GLY A 137 7.40 -3.21 24.02
C GLY A 137 6.04 -2.50 23.86
N LYS A 138 5.42 -2.60 22.68
CA LYS A 138 4.14 -1.95 22.36
C LYS A 138 3.18 -2.96 21.76
N THR A 139 1.92 -2.88 22.15
CA THR A 139 0.84 -3.67 21.56
C THR A 139 -0.08 -2.75 20.77
N VAL A 140 -0.79 -3.31 19.80
CA VAL A 140 -1.85 -2.60 19.10
C VAL A 140 -2.95 -2.24 20.11
N CYS A 141 -3.50 -1.03 20.01
CA CYS A 141 -4.64 -0.66 20.86
C CYS A 141 -5.83 -1.56 20.52
N SER A 142 -6.35 -2.27 21.52
CA SER A 142 -7.51 -3.16 21.38
C SER A 142 -8.78 -2.40 21.01
N GLY A 143 -9.03 -1.24 21.63
CA GLY A 143 -10.27 -0.49 21.39
C GLY A 143 -10.43 0.06 19.96
N CYS A 144 -9.34 0.29 19.23
CA CYS A 144 -9.41 0.78 17.84
C CYS A 144 -8.65 -0.08 16.83
N GLU A 145 -8.19 -1.26 17.22
CA GLU A 145 -7.41 -2.19 16.38
C GLU A 145 -6.25 -1.52 15.61
N GLY A 146 -5.60 -0.52 16.24
CA GLY A 146 -4.49 0.20 15.61
C GLY A 146 -4.86 1.30 14.61
N GLN A 147 -6.15 1.59 14.41
CA GLN A 147 -6.59 2.69 13.56
C GLN A 147 -6.31 4.06 14.20
N GLY A 148 -6.36 4.14 15.53
CA GLY A 148 -6.15 5.37 16.31
C GLY A 148 -7.37 6.31 16.31
N ALA A 149 -8.36 6.03 15.49
CA ALA A 149 -9.63 6.73 15.48
C ALA A 149 -10.76 5.71 15.34
N LEU A 150 -11.86 5.98 16.02
CA LEU A 150 -13.12 5.26 15.86
C LEU A 150 -14.00 6.04 14.89
N SER A 151 -14.61 5.33 13.95
CA SER A 151 -15.60 5.92 13.07
C SER A 151 -16.89 6.14 13.86
N LYS A 152 -17.27 7.40 14.09
CA LYS A 152 -18.61 7.71 14.60
C LYS A 152 -19.52 7.92 13.40
N PRO A 153 -20.34 6.92 13.02
CA PRO A 153 -21.21 7.04 11.86
C PRO A 153 -22.20 8.18 12.06
N CYS A 154 -22.45 8.92 10.99
CA CYS A 154 -23.45 9.97 10.98
C CYS A 154 -24.83 9.34 11.23
N GLN A 155 -25.51 9.79 12.27
CA GLN A 155 -26.81 9.25 12.69
C GLN A 155 -27.87 9.29 11.57
N ARG A 156 -27.79 10.31 10.70
CA ARG A 156 -28.75 10.48 9.62
C ARG A 156 -28.55 9.52 8.44
N CYS A 157 -27.30 9.20 8.09
CA CYS A 157 -27.02 8.31 6.94
C CYS A 157 -26.39 6.97 7.33
N GLY A 158 -26.23 6.70 8.63
CA GLY A 158 -25.70 5.44 9.16
C GLY A 158 -24.29 5.11 8.68
N GLY A 159 -23.44 6.10 8.40
CA GLY A 159 -22.09 5.82 7.87
C GLY A 159 -21.95 5.91 6.35
N SER A 160 -23.06 5.83 5.59
CA SER A 160 -23.01 5.69 4.13
C SER A 160 -22.64 6.95 3.35
N GLY A 161 -22.61 8.12 4.01
CA GLY A 161 -22.31 9.41 3.38
C GLY A 161 -23.46 10.00 2.55
N GLY A 162 -24.51 9.25 2.26
CA GLY A 162 -25.62 9.73 1.45
C GLY A 162 -26.96 9.14 1.87
N LEU A 163 -28.03 9.82 1.47
CA LEU A 163 -29.39 9.29 1.60
C LEU A 163 -29.89 8.87 0.22
N SER A 164 -30.55 7.72 0.15
CA SER A 164 -31.26 7.33 -1.06
C SER A 164 -32.31 8.40 -1.38
N CYS A 165 -32.31 8.86 -2.63
CA CYS A 165 -33.25 9.88 -3.06
C CYS A 165 -34.63 9.23 -3.19
N ARG A 166 -35.53 9.52 -2.25
CA ARG A 166 -36.89 8.97 -2.19
C ARG A 166 -37.67 9.09 -3.51
N THR A 167 -37.37 10.12 -4.31
CA THR A 167 -38.04 10.38 -5.59
C THR A 167 -37.60 9.42 -6.71
N CYS A 168 -36.31 9.07 -6.78
CA CYS A 168 -35.72 8.34 -7.91
C CYS A 168 -35.11 6.98 -7.50
N ALA A 169 -35.03 6.66 -6.21
CA ALA A 169 -34.30 5.49 -5.69
C ALA A 169 -34.91 4.15 -6.09
N LEU A 170 -36.23 4.10 -6.31
CA LEU A 170 -36.94 2.90 -6.77
C LEU A 170 -36.81 2.65 -8.28
N LYS A 171 -36.24 3.61 -9.02
CA LYS A 171 -36.00 3.50 -10.46
C LYS A 171 -34.52 3.18 -10.67
N GLU A 172 -34.23 2.09 -11.40
CA GLU A 172 -32.86 1.62 -11.61
C GLU A 172 -31.99 2.66 -12.32
N ASP A 173 -32.58 3.45 -13.20
CA ASP A 173 -31.84 4.44 -14.01
C ASP A 173 -31.70 5.81 -13.34
N GLY A 174 -32.35 6.05 -12.20
CA GLY A 174 -32.40 7.36 -11.55
C GLY A 174 -33.14 8.45 -12.35
N LEU A 175 -33.77 8.05 -13.45
CA LEU A 175 -34.61 8.86 -14.30
C LEU A 175 -36.08 8.74 -13.87
N LEU A 176 -36.80 9.84 -13.95
CA LEU A 176 -38.24 9.88 -13.69
C LEU A 176 -38.99 9.83 -15.02
N ASP A 177 -40.17 9.25 -14.99
CA ASP A 177 -41.08 9.30 -16.13
C ASP A 177 -41.54 10.76 -16.34
N CYS A 178 -41.49 11.23 -17.58
CA CYS A 178 -41.90 12.58 -17.93
C CYS A 178 -43.39 12.75 -17.61
N ARG A 179 -43.69 13.65 -16.67
CA ARG A 179 -45.07 13.85 -16.17
C ARG A 179 -46.06 14.19 -17.28
N ARG A 180 -45.61 14.91 -18.32
CA ARG A 180 -46.46 15.36 -19.43
C ARG A 180 -46.88 14.25 -20.39
N CYS A 181 -46.05 13.23 -20.59
CA CYS A 181 -46.35 12.11 -21.50
C CYS A 181 -46.40 10.75 -20.79
N GLY A 182 -46.34 10.72 -19.45
CA GLY A 182 -46.37 9.49 -18.66
C GLY A 182 -45.23 8.51 -18.92
N GLY A 183 -44.11 8.96 -19.50
CA GLY A 183 -43.02 8.06 -19.90
C GLY A 183 -43.01 7.69 -21.39
N ALA A 184 -44.06 7.98 -22.15
CA ALA A 184 -44.19 7.52 -23.54
C ALA A 184 -43.35 8.33 -24.56
N GLY A 185 -42.85 9.51 -24.19
CA GLY A 185 -42.10 10.40 -25.09
C GLY A 185 -42.96 11.12 -26.14
N THR A 186 -44.17 10.65 -26.38
CA THR A 186 -45.15 11.25 -27.28
C THR A 186 -46.52 11.29 -26.60
N TYR A 187 -47.41 12.16 -27.05
CA TYR A 187 -48.81 12.17 -26.63
C TYR A 187 -49.70 12.50 -27.83
N GLU A 188 -50.94 12.03 -27.79
CA GLU A 188 -51.90 12.29 -28.86
C GLU A 188 -52.61 13.61 -28.63
N ARG A 189 -52.69 14.43 -29.69
CA ARG A 189 -53.51 15.65 -29.70
C ARG A 189 -54.35 15.68 -30.96
N PHE A 190 -55.54 16.26 -30.89
CA PHE A 190 -56.35 16.49 -32.09
C PHE A 190 -55.76 17.65 -32.90
N ASP A 191 -55.59 17.44 -34.21
CA ASP A 191 -55.12 18.48 -35.14
C ASP A 191 -56.30 18.95 -36.01
N PRO A 192 -56.83 20.17 -35.79
CA PRO A 192 -57.99 20.68 -36.52
C PRO A 192 -57.79 20.73 -38.04
N THR A 193 -56.55 20.93 -38.49
CA THR A 193 -56.23 21.01 -39.93
C THR A 193 -56.26 19.65 -40.63
N LYS A 194 -56.06 18.57 -39.88
CA LYS A 194 -56.03 17.20 -40.40
C LYS A 194 -57.26 16.38 -40.03
N GLY A 195 -58.19 16.96 -39.26
CA GLY A 195 -59.43 16.32 -38.82
C GLY A 195 -59.23 15.03 -37.99
N ARG A 196 -58.03 14.77 -37.47
CA ARG A 196 -57.69 13.53 -36.76
C ARG A 196 -56.71 13.75 -35.61
N LYS A 197 -56.62 12.78 -34.70
CA LYS A 197 -55.58 12.75 -33.67
C LYS A 197 -54.22 12.47 -34.30
N VAL A 198 -53.22 13.26 -33.91
CA VAL A 198 -51.83 13.09 -34.33
C VAL A 198 -50.93 12.86 -33.13
N LYS A 199 -49.97 11.95 -33.27
CA LYS A 199 -48.92 11.75 -32.27
C LYS A 199 -47.94 12.91 -32.32
N THR A 200 -47.84 13.63 -31.20
CA THR A 200 -46.96 14.79 -31.05
C THR A 200 -45.83 14.44 -30.11
N ARG A 201 -44.60 14.82 -30.49
CA ARG A 201 -43.41 14.64 -29.65
C ARG A 201 -43.55 15.51 -28.39
N CYS A 202 -43.30 14.92 -27.23
CA CYS A 202 -43.32 15.67 -25.97
C CYS A 202 -42.12 16.63 -25.92
N GLY A 203 -42.39 17.93 -25.80
CA GLY A 203 -41.36 18.97 -25.69
C GLY A 203 -40.55 18.88 -24.40
N ASP A 204 -41.21 18.60 -23.27
CA ASP A 204 -40.58 18.62 -21.94
C ASP A 204 -39.49 17.56 -21.75
N CYS A 205 -39.62 16.41 -22.42
CA CYS A 205 -38.60 15.37 -22.43
C CYS A 205 -37.91 15.21 -23.78
N SER A 206 -38.18 16.12 -24.73
CA SER A 206 -37.68 16.06 -26.10
C SER A 206 -37.86 14.67 -26.73
N GLY A 207 -39.02 14.04 -26.55
CA GLY A 207 -39.30 12.71 -27.08
C GLY A 207 -38.70 11.52 -26.33
N LYS A 208 -37.86 11.74 -25.31
CA LYS A 208 -37.16 10.65 -24.59
C LYS A 208 -38.05 9.89 -23.61
N GLY A 209 -39.19 10.47 -23.21
CA GLY A 209 -40.09 9.90 -22.21
C GLY A 209 -39.58 9.95 -20.77
N LYS A 210 -38.26 10.05 -20.57
CA LYS A 210 -37.60 10.14 -19.27
C LYS A 210 -37.03 11.54 -19.03
N ILE A 211 -37.05 11.98 -17.78
CA ILE A 211 -36.42 13.23 -17.32
C ILE A 211 -35.45 12.92 -16.19
N GLU A 212 -34.36 13.69 -16.10
CA GLU A 212 -33.45 13.58 -14.97
C GLU A 212 -34.15 14.00 -13.68
N CYS A 213 -33.98 13.22 -12.62
CA CYS A 213 -34.55 13.58 -11.33
C CYS A 213 -33.98 14.92 -10.85
N PRO A 214 -34.80 15.96 -10.62
CA PRO A 214 -34.32 17.28 -10.23
C PRO A 214 -33.61 17.26 -8.86
N THR A 215 -33.99 16.33 -7.99
CA THR A 215 -33.44 16.20 -6.63
C THR A 215 -32.07 15.51 -6.60
N CYS A 216 -31.89 14.47 -7.42
CA CYS A 216 -30.70 13.61 -7.40
C CYS A 216 -29.78 13.79 -8.63
N LYS A 217 -30.23 14.53 -9.65
CA LYS A 217 -29.58 14.64 -10.97
C LYS A 217 -29.15 13.27 -11.52
N GLY A 218 -30.06 12.29 -11.43
CA GLY A 218 -29.81 10.90 -11.83
C GLY A 218 -28.96 10.05 -10.88
N LYS A 219 -28.31 10.63 -9.85
CA LYS A 219 -27.35 9.89 -8.99
C LYS A 219 -27.98 8.92 -8.00
N ARG A 220 -29.31 8.94 -7.84
CA ARG A 220 -30.10 8.12 -6.89
C ARG A 220 -29.76 8.26 -5.41
N LYS A 221 -28.65 8.93 -5.07
CA LYS A 221 -28.21 9.24 -3.72
C LYS A 221 -27.89 10.74 -3.64
N ALA A 222 -28.41 11.40 -2.63
CA ALA A 222 -28.03 12.77 -2.30
C ALA A 222 -26.98 12.74 -1.19
N PRO A 223 -25.95 13.62 -1.23
CA PRO A 223 -25.01 13.72 -0.13
C PRO A 223 -25.76 14.06 1.15
N CYS A 224 -25.44 13.37 2.23
CA CYS A 224 -26.03 13.70 3.52
C CYS A 224 -25.57 15.10 3.93
N LYS A 225 -26.53 15.99 4.20
CA LYS A 225 -26.23 17.40 4.53
C LYS A 225 -25.42 17.53 5.82
N ASP A 226 -25.68 16.66 6.78
CA ASP A 226 -25.10 16.75 8.12
C ASP A 226 -23.64 16.32 8.14
N CYS A 227 -23.26 15.30 7.35
CA CYS A 227 -21.86 14.85 7.23
C CYS A 227 -21.20 15.29 5.93
N LYS A 228 -21.87 16.12 5.11
CA LYS A 228 -21.39 16.61 3.80
C LYS A 228 -20.81 15.50 2.91
N GLY A 229 -21.42 14.33 2.89
CA GLY A 229 -20.93 13.20 2.09
C GLY A 229 -19.91 12.28 2.78
N LYS A 230 -19.37 12.65 3.94
CA LYS A 230 -18.26 11.92 4.59
C LYS A 230 -18.66 10.67 5.36
N GLY A 231 -19.96 10.48 5.61
CA GLY A 231 -20.48 9.30 6.31
C GLY A 231 -20.32 9.33 7.82
N GLY A 232 -19.40 10.12 8.36
CA GLY A 232 -19.20 10.27 9.81
C GLY A 232 -18.01 11.17 10.08
N VAL A 233 -17.65 11.30 11.36
CA VAL A 233 -16.41 11.96 11.79
C VAL A 233 -15.51 10.94 12.46
N PRO A 234 -14.21 10.90 12.14
CA PRO A 234 -13.26 10.12 12.89
C PRO A 234 -13.06 10.78 14.25
N VAL A 235 -13.37 10.06 15.33
CA VAL A 235 -13.13 10.51 16.70
C VAL A 235 -11.84 9.83 17.16
N PRO A 236 -10.87 10.55 17.75
CA PRO A 236 -9.67 9.91 18.28
C PRO A 236 -10.08 8.84 19.30
N CYS A 237 -9.43 7.69 19.23
CA CYS A 237 -9.68 6.61 20.19
C CYS A 237 -9.25 7.08 21.58
N GLU A 238 -10.17 7.04 22.55
CA GLU A 238 -9.92 7.51 23.92
C GLU A 238 -8.87 6.64 24.63
N GLU A 239 -8.90 5.32 24.41
CA GLU A 239 -7.94 4.38 25.03
C GLU A 239 -6.49 4.67 24.63
N CYS A 240 -6.24 5.03 23.37
CA CYS A 240 -4.88 5.31 22.89
C CYS A 240 -4.59 6.78 22.64
N ALA A 241 -5.55 7.67 22.89
CA ALA A 241 -5.49 9.09 22.54
C ALA A 241 -4.94 9.33 21.11
N GLY A 242 -5.34 8.49 20.14
CA GLY A 242 -4.85 8.57 18.75
C GLY A 242 -3.49 7.94 18.45
N LYS A 243 -2.77 7.41 19.46
CA LYS A 243 -1.40 6.88 19.28
C LYS A 243 -1.34 5.50 18.62
N LYS A 244 -2.49 4.83 18.39
CA LYS A 244 -2.65 3.51 17.74
C LYS A 244 -2.06 2.32 18.49
N LYS A 245 -1.02 2.56 19.29
CA LYS A 245 -0.28 1.55 20.06
C LYS A 245 -0.26 1.94 21.52
N MET A 246 -0.36 0.94 22.37
CA MET A 246 -0.27 1.07 23.82
C MET A 246 1.03 0.43 24.30
N THR A 247 1.54 0.89 25.44
CA THR A 247 2.67 0.23 26.10
C THR A 247 2.23 -1.17 26.51
N CYS A 248 3.04 -2.18 26.17
CA CYS A 248 2.72 -3.56 26.54
C CYS A 248 2.75 -3.70 28.06
N LYS A 249 1.63 -4.11 28.65
CA LYS A 249 1.50 -4.29 30.11
C LYS A 249 2.45 -5.34 30.67
N ASN A 250 2.76 -6.38 29.90
CA ASN A 250 3.55 -7.54 30.34
C ASN A 250 5.06 -7.27 30.42
N CYS A 251 5.56 -6.28 29.70
CA CYS A 251 6.97 -5.88 29.73
C CYS A 251 7.17 -4.42 30.09
N VAL A 252 6.09 -3.69 30.37
CA VAL A 252 6.09 -2.26 30.71
C VAL A 252 6.90 -1.43 29.68
N GLY A 253 6.85 -1.82 28.41
CA GLY A 253 7.58 -1.13 27.34
C GLY A 253 9.00 -1.62 27.07
N SER A 254 9.59 -2.44 27.94
CA SER A 254 10.98 -2.91 27.78
C SER A 254 11.15 -3.96 26.66
N GLY A 255 10.08 -4.66 26.27
CA GLY A 255 10.17 -5.80 25.37
C GLY A 255 10.70 -7.08 26.01
N ILE A 256 11.04 -7.07 27.30
CA ILE A 256 11.52 -8.20 28.10
C ILE A 256 10.49 -8.48 29.21
N SER A 257 10.08 -9.73 29.39
CA SER A 257 9.17 -10.09 30.47
C SER A 257 9.92 -10.13 31.79
N THR A 258 9.53 -9.30 32.75
CA THR A 258 10.16 -9.25 34.08
C THR A 258 9.64 -10.31 35.06
N GLY A 259 8.63 -11.10 34.68
CA GLY A 259 7.89 -11.98 35.61
C GLY A 259 7.53 -13.36 35.08
N GLY A 260 8.46 -14.10 34.45
CA GLY A 260 8.26 -15.51 34.08
C GLY A 260 7.24 -15.80 32.96
N ALA A 261 6.40 -14.83 32.57
CA ALA A 261 5.43 -14.95 31.47
C ALA A 261 6.05 -15.00 30.06
N GLY A 262 7.37 -14.85 29.93
CA GLY A 262 8.14 -15.06 28.70
C GLY A 262 8.72 -16.46 28.55
N GLN A 263 8.68 -17.30 29.61
CA GLN A 263 9.18 -18.67 29.54
C GLN A 263 8.48 -19.39 28.40
N LYS A 264 9.27 -20.07 27.57
CA LYS A 264 8.74 -21.05 26.63
C LYS A 264 7.81 -21.98 27.43
N PRO A 265 6.55 -22.20 27.00
CA PRO A 265 5.74 -23.24 27.61
C PRO A 265 6.62 -24.48 27.65
N LYS A 266 6.92 -24.99 28.86
CA LYS A 266 7.60 -26.27 29.00
C LYS A 266 6.70 -27.25 28.25
N ILE A 267 7.17 -27.74 27.11
CA ILE A 267 6.49 -28.82 26.41
C ILE A 267 6.45 -29.94 27.46
N PRO A 268 5.27 -30.36 27.94
CA PRO A 268 5.23 -31.51 28.82
C PRO A 268 5.92 -32.66 28.08
N PRO A 269 6.76 -33.47 28.77
CA PRO A 269 7.39 -34.63 28.15
C PRO A 269 6.34 -35.37 27.34
N LYS A 270 6.66 -35.64 26.08
CA LYS A 270 5.78 -36.30 25.12
C LYS A 270 5.28 -37.59 25.77
N GLU A 271 4.08 -37.56 26.36
CA GLU A 271 3.46 -38.76 26.90
C GLU A 271 3.38 -39.75 25.74
N GLU A 272 4.08 -40.88 25.91
CA GLU A 272 3.94 -42.01 25.01
C GLU A 272 2.45 -42.31 24.90
N LYS A 273 1.90 -42.13 23.69
CA LYS A 273 0.53 -42.55 23.39
C LYS A 273 0.39 -43.99 23.90
N PRO A 274 -0.53 -44.28 24.84
CA PRO A 274 -0.72 -45.65 25.28
C PRO A 274 -1.04 -46.49 24.04
N LYS A 275 -0.24 -47.55 23.83
CA LYS A 275 -0.44 -48.50 22.74
C LYS A 275 -1.92 -48.89 22.71
N PRO A 276 -2.59 -48.83 21.53
CA PRO A 276 -3.99 -49.20 21.45
C PRO A 276 -4.15 -50.62 21.99
N ARG A 277 -4.92 -50.77 23.07
CA ARG A 277 -5.31 -52.08 23.57
C ARG A 277 -6.04 -52.78 22.44
N LYS A 278 -5.53 -53.94 22.01
CA LYS A 278 -6.23 -54.81 21.05
C LYS A 278 -7.64 -55.02 21.60
N LYS A 279 -8.66 -54.76 20.76
CA LYS A 279 -10.05 -55.08 21.12
C LYS A 279 -10.09 -56.57 21.53
N PRO A 280 -10.74 -56.93 22.64
CA PRO A 280 -11.03 -58.32 22.92
C PRO A 280 -11.82 -58.87 21.71
N VAL A 281 -11.31 -59.95 21.12
CA VAL A 281 -12.11 -60.75 20.19
C VAL A 281 -13.22 -61.33 21.05
N ILE A 282 -14.47 -60.94 20.76
CA ILE A 282 -15.64 -61.59 21.36
C ILE A 282 -15.76 -62.90 20.59
N ASP A 283 -15.15 -63.96 21.12
CA ASP A 283 -15.40 -65.32 20.66
C ASP A 283 -16.76 -65.74 21.22
N GLY A 284 -17.79 -65.70 20.37
CA GLY A 284 -19.13 -66.19 20.68
C GLY A 284 -20.22 -65.24 20.23
N ASP A 285 -20.93 -65.65 19.17
CA ASP A 285 -22.14 -65.01 18.68
C ASP A 285 -23.26 -65.15 19.74
N PRO A 286 -23.86 -64.06 20.26
CA PRO A 286 -24.94 -64.17 21.23
C PRO A 286 -26.31 -64.48 20.58
N PHE A 287 -26.38 -64.68 19.26
CA PHE A 287 -27.63 -64.95 18.55
C PHE A 287 -27.66 -66.21 17.65
N GLY A 288 -26.71 -67.14 17.84
CA GLY A 288 -26.75 -68.48 17.22
C GLY A 288 -26.08 -68.57 15.86
#